data_AF-A0A6G7CQ62-F1
#
_entry.id   AF-A0A6G7CQ62-F1
#
_cell.length_a   1.000
_cell.length_b   1.000
_cell.length_c   1.000
_cell.angle_alpha   90.00
_cell.angle_beta   90.00
_cell.angle_gamma   90.00
#
_symmetry.space_group_name_H-M   'P 1'
#
loop_
_entity.id
_entity.type
_entity.pdbx_description
1 polymer ?
#
loop_
_entity_poly.entity_id
_entity_poly.type
_entity_poly.pdbx_seq_one_letter_code
_entity_poly.pdbx_strand_id
1 'polypeptide(L)'
;MPDFQPDNWHDSLHQMWQQLRQQGKKLVLRDFIDTGWPRRQLPLILSKLPNDVRASFKPTELDFHPGFANHPHIDMVPNNKKWLEYDLWGTGYGWSFLPCYLSDEIQQRINWAMSLEGEGIEAITTRVCWQWMPSRTTFDSINLINLIGLSLFHSGEENLNTQLETDWLKMSGVHFQSSIDKQLFFNSIRSSHSWFMSTPNILGRRLHYQSQIPQSLAHARQLMHMDTRSARWQLSFEPFLPADDKATGQKQRELVSLEKENASFIAHSELHRLIAMKPTVFDPHGYFEQALDAWKIANIYSEMFTAVSLSTTEAIWKEQYESTNGSTSNQQLKSQNELLILADKLDHFCQSRNAPTELTLPLLLSAERLADFAYSLTISP
;
A
#
# COMPACT_ATOMS: atom_id res chain seq x y z
N MET A 1 13.76 12.42 -18.57
CA MET A 1 12.45 11.86 -18.98
C MET A 1 12.28 12.15 -20.46
N PRO A 2 11.82 11.22 -21.30
CA PRO A 2 11.46 11.57 -22.67
C PRO A 2 10.31 12.59 -22.65
N ASP A 3 10.48 13.70 -23.38
CA ASP A 3 9.46 14.75 -23.49
C ASP A 3 8.19 14.20 -24.13
N PHE A 4 7.02 14.57 -23.57
CA PHE A 4 5.73 14.24 -24.16
C PHE A 4 5.64 14.84 -25.57
N GLN A 5 5.59 13.97 -26.59
CA GLN A 5 5.41 14.40 -27.98
C GLN A 5 3.90 14.44 -28.29
N PRO A 6 3.31 15.63 -28.51
CA PRO A 6 1.87 15.75 -28.75
C PRO A 6 1.45 15.16 -30.11
N ASP A 7 2.38 15.09 -31.05
CA ASP A 7 2.16 14.69 -32.44
C ASP A 7 2.92 13.39 -32.76
N ASN A 8 2.41 12.63 -33.74
CA ASN A 8 2.95 11.35 -34.29
C ASN A 8 2.65 10.05 -33.53
N TRP A 9 2.14 10.07 -32.29
CA TRP A 9 1.75 8.84 -31.60
C TRP A 9 0.45 8.24 -32.17
N HIS A 10 -0.46 9.07 -32.68
CA HIS A 10 -1.81 8.65 -33.07
C HIS A 10 -1.83 7.66 -34.22
N ASP A 11 -1.18 8.00 -35.34
CA ASP A 11 -1.09 7.11 -36.51
C ASP A 11 -0.39 5.79 -36.15
N SER A 12 0.65 5.85 -35.32
CA SER A 12 1.39 4.68 -34.87
C SER A 12 0.54 3.76 -33.99
N LEU A 13 -0.21 4.31 -33.03
CA LEU A 13 -1.16 3.53 -32.21
C LEU A 13 -2.31 2.97 -33.05
N HIS A 14 -2.81 3.73 -34.03
CA HIS A 14 -3.86 3.27 -34.92
C HIS A 14 -3.38 2.11 -35.81
N GLN A 15 -2.19 2.21 -36.40
CA GLN A 15 -1.58 1.12 -37.17
C GLN A 15 -1.33 -0.12 -36.29
N MET A 16 -0.84 0.07 -35.06
CA MET A 16 -0.66 -1.02 -34.10
C MET A 16 -1.99 -1.71 -33.79
N TRP A 17 -3.05 -0.93 -33.52
CA TRP A 17 -4.40 -1.47 -33.32
C TRP A 17 -4.86 -2.28 -34.54
N GLN A 18 -4.72 -1.75 -35.76
CA GLN A 18 -5.12 -2.45 -36.99
C GLN A 18 -4.39 -3.79 -37.14
N GLN A 19 -3.07 -3.81 -36.94
CA GLN A 19 -2.26 -5.03 -37.06
C GLN A 19 -2.63 -6.07 -35.99
N LEU A 20 -2.81 -5.64 -34.74
CA LEU A 20 -3.27 -6.52 -33.66
C LEU A 20 -4.66 -7.10 -33.98
N ARG A 21 -5.57 -6.26 -34.48
CA ARG A 21 -6.94 -6.67 -34.78
C ARG A 21 -7.01 -7.66 -35.94
N GLN A 22 -6.20 -7.49 -36.98
CA GLN A 22 -6.07 -8.47 -38.07
C GLN A 22 -5.62 -9.86 -37.57
N GLN A 23 -4.91 -9.92 -36.46
CA GLN A 23 -4.50 -11.16 -35.79
C GLN A 23 -5.49 -11.62 -34.71
N GLY A 24 -6.66 -10.99 -34.57
CA GLY A 24 -7.63 -11.31 -33.52
C GLY A 24 -7.21 -10.88 -32.10
N LYS A 25 -6.18 -10.03 -31.96
CA LYS A 25 -5.69 -9.52 -30.67
C LYS A 25 -6.37 -8.19 -30.31
N LYS A 26 -6.31 -7.83 -29.02
CA LYS A 26 -6.87 -6.60 -28.46
C LYS A 26 -5.75 -5.63 -28.14
N LEU A 27 -5.94 -4.34 -28.45
CA LEU A 27 -5.09 -3.27 -27.93
C LEU A 27 -5.69 -2.76 -26.62
N VAL A 28 -4.86 -2.72 -25.58
CA VAL A 28 -5.23 -2.22 -24.25
C VAL A 28 -4.26 -1.11 -23.88
N LEU A 29 -4.78 0.08 -23.58
CA LEU A 29 -3.99 1.23 -23.18
C LEU A 29 -4.16 1.46 -21.68
N ARG A 30 -3.05 1.52 -20.95
CA ARG A 30 -3.02 1.67 -19.48
C ARG A 30 -3.03 3.15 -19.10
N ASP A 31 -3.81 3.51 -18.10
CA ASP A 31 -3.81 4.84 -17.48
C ASP A 31 -2.56 4.95 -16.58
N PHE A 32 -1.43 5.28 -17.21
CA PHE A 32 -0.18 5.49 -16.50
C PHE A 32 0.04 6.98 -16.27
N ILE A 33 -0.26 7.42 -15.05
CA ILE A 33 -0.03 8.77 -14.58
C ILE A 33 1.31 8.80 -13.84
N ASP A 34 2.30 9.50 -14.40
CA ASP A 34 3.55 9.89 -13.74
C ASP A 34 3.61 11.43 -13.61
N THR A 35 4.50 11.93 -12.76
CA THR A 35 4.79 13.35 -12.52
C THR A 35 5.01 14.19 -13.79
N GLY A 36 5.46 13.57 -14.90
CA GLY A 36 5.64 14.24 -16.19
C GLY A 36 4.45 14.15 -17.16
N TRP A 37 3.38 13.43 -16.82
CA TRP A 37 2.29 13.10 -17.75
C TRP A 37 0.96 13.75 -17.33
N PRO A 38 0.23 14.44 -18.25
CA PRO A 38 -1.04 15.08 -17.92
C PRO A 38 -2.10 14.08 -17.44
N ARG A 39 -2.77 14.39 -16.32
CA ARG A 39 -3.78 13.52 -15.69
C ARG A 39 -4.94 13.12 -16.62
N ARG A 40 -5.20 13.80 -17.74
CA ARG A 40 -6.32 13.50 -18.67
C ARG A 40 -5.87 12.90 -20.00
N GLN A 41 -4.66 12.35 -20.08
CA GLN A 41 -4.10 11.92 -21.34
C GLN A 41 -4.80 10.68 -21.92
N LEU A 42 -5.09 9.66 -21.11
CA LEU A 42 -5.72 8.45 -21.62
C LEU A 42 -7.10 8.72 -22.27
N PRO A 43 -8.02 9.49 -21.66
CA PRO A 43 -9.27 9.90 -22.32
C PRO A 43 -9.04 10.61 -23.66
N LEU A 44 -8.07 11.52 -23.72
CA LEU A 44 -7.73 12.25 -24.95
C LEU A 44 -7.21 11.31 -26.05
N ILE A 45 -6.37 10.34 -25.68
CA ILE A 45 -5.85 9.33 -26.61
C ILE A 45 -6.96 8.46 -27.16
N LEU A 46 -7.81 7.92 -26.27
CA LEU A 46 -8.90 7.02 -26.64
C LEU A 46 -9.92 7.69 -27.55
N SER A 47 -10.19 8.99 -27.36
CA SER A 47 -11.12 9.75 -28.23
C SER A 47 -10.71 9.79 -29.70
N LYS A 48 -9.44 9.53 -30.01
CA LYS A 48 -8.91 9.49 -31.38
C LYS A 48 -8.77 8.06 -31.92
N LEU A 49 -8.97 7.05 -31.10
CA LEU A 49 -8.83 5.63 -31.47
C LEU A 49 -10.21 4.96 -31.60
N PRO A 50 -10.31 3.82 -32.31
CA PRO A 50 -11.56 3.06 -32.38
C PRO A 50 -12.05 2.62 -31.00
N ASN A 51 -13.37 2.56 -30.80
CA ASN A 51 -14.00 2.15 -29.54
C ASN A 51 -13.63 0.71 -29.08
N ASP A 52 -13.11 -0.12 -29.99
CA ASP A 52 -12.58 -1.45 -29.68
C ASP A 52 -11.20 -1.41 -28.98
N VAL A 53 -10.56 -0.25 -28.85
CA VAL A 53 -9.39 -0.12 -27.95
C VAL A 53 -9.86 -0.11 -26.49
N ARG A 54 -9.24 -0.92 -25.63
CA ARG A 54 -9.61 -0.98 -24.21
C ARG A 54 -8.83 0.03 -23.39
N ALA A 55 -9.49 0.57 -22.37
CA ALA A 55 -8.86 1.38 -21.35
C ALA A 55 -8.55 0.50 -20.13
N SER A 56 -7.35 0.59 -19.57
CA SER A 56 -6.97 -0.16 -18.37
C SER A 56 -6.67 0.78 -17.22
N PHE A 57 -7.41 0.65 -16.12
CA PHE A 57 -7.36 1.57 -14.99
C PHE A 57 -6.87 0.85 -13.73
N LYS A 58 -6.02 1.53 -12.96
CA LYS A 58 -5.74 1.15 -11.58
C LYS A 58 -6.99 1.39 -10.71
N PRO A 59 -7.13 0.75 -9.52
CA PRO A 59 -8.25 0.96 -8.62
C PRO A 59 -8.32 2.38 -8.05
N THR A 60 -7.18 3.06 -7.98
CA THR A 60 -7.05 4.42 -7.46
C THR A 60 -6.24 5.27 -8.43
N GLU A 61 -6.42 6.59 -8.41
CA GLU A 61 -5.69 7.51 -9.31
C GLU A 61 -4.18 7.53 -9.04
N LEU A 62 -3.78 7.29 -7.79
CA LEU A 62 -2.40 7.42 -7.32
C LEU A 62 -1.87 6.04 -6.93
N ASP A 63 -1.76 5.15 -7.91
CA ASP A 63 -1.28 3.77 -7.79
C ASP A 63 -2.27 2.80 -7.11
N PHE A 64 -1.77 1.88 -6.29
CA PHE A 64 -2.49 0.73 -5.73
C PHE A 64 -2.62 0.86 -4.21
N HIS A 65 -2.77 2.09 -3.70
CA HIS A 65 -2.82 2.32 -2.26
C HIS A 65 -4.15 1.88 -1.68
N PRO A 66 -4.15 0.96 -0.70
CA PRO A 66 -5.40 0.58 -0.06
C PRO A 66 -6.01 1.74 0.70
N GLY A 67 -7.32 1.74 0.80
CA GLY A 67 -8.07 2.80 1.45
C GLY A 67 -8.01 4.16 0.75
N PHE A 68 -7.63 4.27 -0.53
CA PHE A 68 -7.75 5.54 -1.28
C PHE A 68 -9.01 5.58 -2.15
N ALA A 69 -9.45 6.77 -2.57
CA ALA A 69 -10.65 6.89 -3.40
C ALA A 69 -10.56 6.09 -4.72
N ASN A 70 -11.73 5.69 -5.24
CA ASN A 70 -11.81 5.02 -6.55
C ASN A 70 -11.28 5.91 -7.66
N HIS A 71 -10.73 5.27 -8.70
CA HIS A 71 -10.20 5.97 -9.85
C HIS A 71 -11.32 6.71 -10.63
N PRO A 72 -11.30 8.06 -10.72
CA PRO A 72 -12.42 8.81 -11.28
C PRO A 72 -12.63 8.57 -12.78
N HIS A 73 -11.58 8.24 -13.54
CA HIS A 73 -11.73 7.97 -14.98
C HIS A 73 -12.44 6.67 -15.34
N ILE A 74 -12.73 5.80 -14.36
CA ILE A 74 -13.55 4.61 -14.63
C ILE A 74 -14.94 5.02 -15.15
N ASP A 75 -15.50 6.12 -14.63
CA ASP A 75 -16.79 6.69 -15.07
C ASP A 75 -16.65 7.68 -16.25
N MET A 76 -15.51 8.39 -16.34
CA MET A 76 -15.36 9.51 -17.29
C MET A 76 -14.95 9.11 -18.72
N VAL A 77 -14.59 7.86 -18.98
CA VAL A 77 -14.19 7.39 -20.32
C VAL A 77 -15.34 6.59 -20.96
N PRO A 78 -16.21 7.22 -21.76
CA PRO A 78 -17.36 6.53 -22.35
C PRO A 78 -16.94 5.63 -23.53
N ASN A 79 -17.78 4.64 -23.86
CA ASN A 79 -17.75 3.82 -25.08
C ASN A 79 -16.61 2.79 -25.23
N ASN A 80 -15.50 2.92 -24.50
CA ASN A 80 -14.44 1.90 -24.50
C ASN A 80 -14.70 0.84 -23.43
N LYS A 81 -14.45 -0.44 -23.76
CA LYS A 81 -14.39 -1.51 -22.76
C LYS A 81 -13.22 -1.27 -21.80
N LYS A 82 -13.42 -1.61 -20.53
CA LYS A 82 -12.50 -1.29 -19.44
C LYS A 82 -11.90 -2.54 -18.82
N TRP A 83 -10.61 -2.46 -18.52
CA TRP A 83 -9.88 -3.44 -17.74
C TRP A 83 -9.55 -2.80 -16.38
N LEU A 84 -9.79 -3.54 -15.30
CA LEU A 84 -9.40 -3.12 -13.95
C LEU A 84 -8.09 -3.82 -13.57
N GLU A 85 -7.08 -3.05 -13.16
CA GLU A 85 -5.78 -3.57 -12.78
C GLU A 85 -5.62 -3.56 -11.28
N TYR A 86 -5.42 -4.71 -10.64
CA TYR A 86 -5.08 -4.79 -9.23
C TYR A 86 -3.62 -5.20 -9.06
N ASP A 87 -2.96 -4.65 -8.05
CA ASP A 87 -1.68 -5.17 -7.59
C ASP A 87 -1.97 -6.03 -6.36
N LEU A 88 -1.70 -7.34 -6.44
CA LEU A 88 -1.82 -8.32 -5.35
C LEU A 88 -0.45 -8.69 -4.73
N TRP A 89 0.64 -8.29 -5.38
CA TRP A 89 2.01 -8.40 -4.87
C TRP A 89 2.30 -7.29 -3.87
N GLY A 90 1.72 -6.11 -4.11
CA GLY A 90 1.66 -5.03 -3.15
C GLY A 90 2.81 -4.06 -3.23
N THR A 91 3.13 -3.56 -4.43
CA THR A 91 4.11 -2.48 -4.64
C THR A 91 3.82 -1.26 -3.76
N GLY A 92 2.53 -0.98 -3.52
CA GLY A 92 2.08 0.09 -2.64
C GLY A 92 1.72 -0.34 -1.21
N TYR A 93 1.83 -1.63 -0.86
CA TYR A 93 1.40 -2.11 0.45
C TYR A 93 2.20 -3.28 1.07
N GLY A 94 3.51 -3.35 0.78
CA GLY A 94 4.44 -4.16 1.56
C GLY A 94 4.98 -5.40 0.87
N TRP A 95 4.87 -5.48 -0.46
CA TRP A 95 5.66 -6.38 -1.30
C TRP A 95 5.53 -7.87 -0.93
N SER A 96 4.34 -8.28 -0.48
CA SER A 96 4.05 -9.63 0.05
C SER A 96 4.88 -10.04 1.28
N PHE A 97 5.67 -9.13 1.88
CA PHE A 97 6.29 -9.31 3.19
C PHE A 97 5.37 -8.90 4.33
N LEU A 98 4.56 -7.86 4.11
CA LEU A 98 3.63 -7.36 5.11
C LEU A 98 2.25 -8.00 4.92
N PRO A 99 1.54 -8.32 6.02
CA PRO A 99 0.16 -8.77 5.93
C PRO A 99 -0.72 -7.59 5.49
N CYS A 100 -1.56 -7.79 4.48
CA CYS A 100 -2.52 -6.80 4.04
C CYS A 100 -3.74 -7.47 3.39
N TYR A 101 -4.83 -7.55 4.15
CA TYR A 101 -6.12 -8.05 3.67
C TYR A 101 -6.85 -6.97 2.88
N LEU A 102 -7.14 -7.25 1.61
CA LEU A 102 -7.78 -6.33 0.66
C LEU A 102 -9.03 -6.90 0.00
N SER A 103 -9.39 -8.17 0.27
CA SER A 103 -10.48 -8.84 -0.44
C SER A 103 -11.80 -8.05 -0.40
N ASP A 104 -12.22 -7.57 0.77
CA ASP A 104 -13.45 -6.78 0.92
C ASP A 104 -13.38 -5.47 0.14
N GLU A 105 -12.24 -4.78 0.21
CA GLU A 105 -12.03 -3.51 -0.48
C GLU A 105 -12.03 -3.71 -2.00
N ILE A 106 -11.31 -4.71 -2.50
CA ILE A 106 -11.28 -5.08 -3.92
C ILE A 106 -12.69 -5.38 -4.41
N GLN A 107 -13.46 -6.18 -3.65
CA GLN A 107 -14.83 -6.51 -3.98
C GLN A 107 -15.72 -5.26 -4.07
N GLN A 108 -15.65 -4.36 -3.09
CA GLN A 108 -16.42 -3.12 -3.08
C GLN A 108 -16.09 -2.25 -4.30
N ARG A 109 -14.80 -2.17 -4.68
CA ARG A 109 -14.36 -1.40 -5.85
C ARG A 109 -14.87 -2.00 -7.16
N ILE A 110 -14.83 -3.32 -7.30
CA ILE A 110 -15.36 -3.99 -8.49
C ILE A 110 -16.87 -3.79 -8.57
N ASN A 111 -17.60 -3.99 -7.47
CA ASN A 111 -19.05 -3.73 -7.42
C ASN A 111 -19.39 -2.30 -7.81
N TRP A 112 -18.64 -1.32 -7.31
CA TRP A 112 -18.80 0.09 -7.69
C TRP A 112 -18.56 0.29 -9.20
N ALA A 113 -17.46 -0.22 -9.75
CA ALA A 113 -17.17 -0.10 -11.18
C ALA A 113 -18.23 -0.77 -12.05
N MET A 114 -18.68 -1.97 -11.67
CA MET A 114 -19.76 -2.70 -12.33
C MET A 114 -21.11 -1.96 -12.24
N SER A 115 -21.38 -1.26 -11.14
CA SER A 115 -22.61 -0.47 -11.00
C SER A 115 -22.67 0.74 -11.94
N LEU A 116 -21.51 1.26 -12.35
CA LEU A 116 -21.40 2.38 -13.28
C LEU A 116 -21.38 1.90 -14.74
N GLU A 117 -20.62 0.85 -15.02
CA GLU A 117 -20.25 0.46 -16.38
C GLU A 117 -20.93 -0.82 -16.87
N GLY A 118 -21.48 -1.63 -15.95
CA GLY A 118 -22.05 -2.94 -16.26
C GLY A 118 -21.10 -3.80 -17.09
N GLU A 119 -21.57 -4.26 -18.25
CA GLU A 119 -20.76 -5.03 -19.21
C GLU A 119 -19.59 -4.24 -19.81
N GLY A 120 -19.49 -2.93 -19.55
CA GLY A 120 -18.34 -2.09 -19.89
C GLY A 120 -17.04 -2.57 -19.26
N ILE A 121 -17.11 -3.21 -18.08
CA ILE A 121 -15.97 -3.89 -17.47
C ILE A 121 -15.78 -5.25 -18.16
N GLU A 122 -14.73 -5.37 -18.97
CA GLU A 122 -14.46 -6.57 -19.76
C GLU A 122 -13.52 -7.56 -19.06
N ALA A 123 -12.57 -7.06 -18.27
CA ALA A 123 -11.58 -7.92 -17.61
C ALA A 123 -11.03 -7.30 -16.32
N ILE A 124 -10.52 -8.19 -15.46
CA ILE A 124 -9.72 -7.83 -14.30
C ILE A 124 -8.34 -8.47 -14.49
N THR A 125 -7.30 -7.67 -14.32
CA THR A 125 -5.91 -8.13 -14.37
C THR A 125 -5.28 -7.94 -13.01
N THR A 126 -4.35 -8.83 -12.64
CA THR A 126 -3.68 -8.76 -11.35
C THR A 126 -2.19 -8.95 -11.48
N ARG A 127 -1.43 -8.24 -10.65
CA ARG A 127 -0.01 -8.52 -10.42
C ARG A 127 0.12 -9.45 -9.22
N VAL A 128 0.69 -10.63 -9.42
CA VAL A 128 0.97 -11.62 -8.36
C VAL A 128 2.47 -11.82 -8.09
N CYS A 129 3.31 -11.23 -8.93
CA CYS A 129 4.77 -11.20 -8.77
C CYS A 129 5.31 -9.91 -9.39
N TRP A 130 6.47 -9.45 -8.93
CA TRP A 130 7.16 -8.33 -9.53
C TRP A 130 8.42 -8.79 -10.25
N GLN A 131 8.55 -8.47 -11.54
CA GLN A 131 9.63 -9.01 -12.38
C GLN A 131 11.04 -8.60 -11.91
N TRP A 132 11.15 -7.49 -11.17
CA TRP A 132 12.42 -7.01 -10.61
C TRP A 132 12.75 -7.64 -9.25
N MET A 133 11.78 -8.30 -8.62
CA MET A 133 11.89 -8.91 -7.29
C MET A 133 11.21 -10.30 -7.29
N PRO A 134 11.73 -11.27 -8.07
CA PRO A 134 11.06 -12.55 -8.29
C PRO A 134 11.10 -13.49 -7.06
N SER A 135 11.87 -13.16 -6.02
CA SER A 135 12.07 -14.02 -4.86
C SER A 135 10.84 -14.14 -3.95
N ARG A 136 9.82 -13.30 -4.15
CA ARG A 136 8.52 -13.34 -3.46
C ARG A 136 7.37 -13.24 -4.45
N THR A 137 6.37 -14.08 -4.27
CA THR A 137 5.11 -14.03 -5.00
C THR A 137 3.94 -13.89 -4.02
N THR A 138 2.78 -13.47 -4.51
CA THR A 138 1.54 -13.46 -3.73
C THR A 138 1.16 -14.87 -3.26
N PHE A 139 1.47 -15.90 -4.05
CA PHE A 139 1.15 -17.30 -3.72
C PHE A 139 1.87 -17.78 -2.45
N ASP A 140 3.12 -17.35 -2.26
CA ASP A 140 3.95 -17.72 -1.12
C ASP A 140 3.87 -16.68 0.00
N SER A 141 2.67 -16.13 0.22
CA SER A 141 2.44 -15.10 1.23
C SER A 141 1.05 -15.20 1.84
N ILE A 142 0.89 -14.59 3.01
CA ILE A 142 -0.42 -14.45 3.67
C ILE A 142 -1.44 -13.68 2.80
N ASN A 143 -0.96 -12.85 1.85
CA ASN A 143 -1.80 -12.06 0.95
C ASN A 143 -2.42 -12.90 -0.19
N LEU A 144 -2.11 -14.20 -0.30
CA LEU A 144 -2.81 -15.14 -1.19
C LEU A 144 -4.33 -15.08 -1.02
N ILE A 145 -4.81 -14.79 0.20
CA ILE A 145 -6.24 -14.61 0.48
C ILE A 145 -6.90 -13.58 -0.45
N ASN A 146 -6.19 -12.53 -0.87
CA ASN A 146 -6.75 -11.52 -1.76
C ASN A 146 -6.97 -12.05 -3.19
N LEU A 147 -6.09 -12.94 -3.66
CA LEU A 147 -6.23 -13.58 -4.97
C LEU A 147 -7.40 -14.58 -4.96
N ILE A 148 -7.54 -15.35 -3.88
CA ILE A 148 -8.69 -16.25 -3.69
C ILE A 148 -9.98 -15.45 -3.66
N GLY A 149 -10.03 -14.37 -2.87
CA GLY A 149 -11.21 -13.50 -2.78
C GLY A 149 -11.63 -12.92 -4.13
N LEU A 150 -10.66 -12.46 -4.92
CA LEU A 150 -10.93 -12.00 -6.29
C LEU A 150 -11.48 -13.12 -7.19
N SER A 151 -10.95 -14.33 -7.09
CA SER A 151 -11.41 -15.47 -7.88
C SER A 151 -12.84 -15.91 -7.53
N LEU A 152 -13.20 -15.86 -6.24
CA LEU A 152 -14.54 -16.20 -5.76
C LEU A 152 -15.58 -15.15 -6.12
N PHE A 153 -15.19 -13.87 -6.14
CA PHE A 153 -16.06 -12.83 -6.64
C PHE A 153 -16.46 -13.07 -8.10
N HIS A 154 -15.51 -13.53 -8.93
CA HIS A 154 -15.79 -13.84 -10.33
C HIS A 154 -16.74 -15.03 -10.51
N SER A 155 -16.73 -16.01 -9.60
CA SER A 155 -17.62 -17.18 -9.69
C SER A 155 -19.06 -16.91 -9.23
N GLY A 156 -19.36 -15.73 -8.68
CA GLY A 156 -20.70 -15.38 -8.20
C GLY A 156 -21.10 -16.08 -6.89
N GLU A 157 -20.13 -16.42 -6.04
CA GLU A 157 -20.36 -17.11 -4.77
C GLU A 157 -21.16 -16.24 -3.77
N GLU A 158 -22.19 -16.80 -3.13
CA GLU A 158 -23.06 -16.05 -2.20
C GLU A 158 -22.45 -15.93 -0.79
N ASN A 159 -21.71 -16.96 -0.32
CA ASN A 159 -21.09 -16.96 1.00
C ASN A 159 -19.55 -16.80 0.91
N LEU A 160 -19.15 -15.65 0.40
CA LEU A 160 -17.75 -15.34 0.08
C LEU A 160 -16.80 -15.54 1.26
N ASN A 161 -17.16 -15.11 2.46
CA ASN A 161 -16.26 -15.22 3.62
C ASN A 161 -15.99 -16.66 4.03
N THR A 162 -17.03 -17.50 4.07
CA THR A 162 -16.86 -18.91 4.47
C THR A 162 -16.09 -19.68 3.39
N GLN A 163 -16.38 -19.40 2.12
CA GLN A 163 -15.73 -20.05 1.00
C GLN A 163 -14.27 -19.60 0.87
N LEU A 164 -13.99 -18.31 1.07
CA LEU A 164 -12.64 -17.73 1.09
C LEU A 164 -11.73 -18.42 2.10
N GLU A 165 -12.21 -18.58 3.34
CA GLU A 165 -11.46 -19.27 4.39
C GLU A 165 -11.24 -20.74 4.04
N THR A 166 -12.25 -21.39 3.48
CA THR A 166 -12.20 -22.80 3.09
C THR A 166 -11.18 -23.05 1.98
N ASP A 167 -11.19 -22.22 0.94
CA ASP A 167 -10.26 -22.34 -0.18
C ASP A 167 -8.83 -21.96 0.22
N TRP A 168 -8.66 -20.97 1.11
CA TRP A 168 -7.35 -20.64 1.66
C TRP A 168 -6.78 -21.81 2.47
N LEU A 169 -7.57 -22.44 3.34
CA LEU A 169 -7.14 -23.63 4.10
C LEU A 169 -6.78 -24.79 3.17
N LYS A 170 -7.58 -25.01 2.11
CA LYS A 170 -7.34 -26.06 1.12
C LYS A 170 -6.05 -25.85 0.34
N MET A 171 -5.76 -24.60 -0.06
CA MET A 171 -4.54 -24.26 -0.78
C MET A 171 -3.29 -24.28 0.11
N SER A 172 -3.42 -23.80 1.35
CA SER A 172 -2.31 -23.72 2.29
C SER A 172 -1.98 -25.05 2.97
N GLY A 173 -2.94 -25.97 3.05
CA GLY A 173 -2.82 -27.23 3.81
C GLY A 173 -2.78 -27.03 5.32
N VAL A 174 -3.06 -25.83 5.82
CA VAL A 174 -3.05 -25.52 7.26
C VAL A 174 -4.28 -26.15 7.92
N HIS A 175 -4.07 -26.81 9.04
CA HIS A 175 -5.13 -27.42 9.85
C HIS A 175 -5.08 -26.89 11.29
N PHE A 176 -6.22 -26.39 11.76
CA PHE A 176 -6.42 -25.92 13.13
C PHE A 176 -7.10 -27.01 13.98
N GLN A 177 -6.62 -27.22 15.20
CA GLN A 177 -7.23 -28.19 16.13
C GLN A 177 -8.61 -27.73 16.64
N SER A 178 -8.85 -26.43 16.73
CA SER A 178 -10.12 -25.85 17.18
C SER A 178 -10.69 -24.85 16.18
N SER A 179 -12.03 -24.71 16.17
CA SER A 179 -12.72 -23.69 15.37
C SER A 179 -12.41 -22.27 15.85
N ILE A 180 -12.10 -22.11 17.15
CA ILE A 180 -11.70 -20.84 17.75
C ILE A 180 -10.36 -20.39 17.17
N ASP A 181 -9.37 -21.28 17.09
CA ASP A 181 -8.05 -20.94 16.52
C ASP A 181 -8.17 -20.56 15.05
N LYS A 182 -8.97 -21.30 14.27
CA LYS A 182 -9.30 -20.94 12.89
C LYS A 182 -9.86 -19.52 12.82
N GLN A 183 -10.88 -19.21 13.62
CA GLN A 183 -11.53 -17.89 13.61
C GLN A 183 -10.54 -16.78 14.00
N LEU A 184 -9.74 -17.01 15.04
CA LEU A 184 -8.72 -16.08 15.50
C LEU A 184 -7.65 -15.82 14.45
N PHE A 185 -7.21 -16.84 13.72
CA PHE A 185 -6.25 -16.71 12.63
C PHE A 185 -6.79 -15.83 11.49
N PHE A 186 -8.00 -16.09 11.01
CA PHE A 186 -8.59 -15.27 9.94
C PHE A 186 -8.94 -13.85 10.40
N ASN A 187 -9.29 -13.65 11.67
CA ASN A 187 -9.42 -12.31 12.26
C ASN A 187 -8.07 -11.57 12.26
N SER A 188 -6.97 -12.27 12.53
CA SER A 188 -5.61 -11.72 12.41
C SER A 188 -5.31 -11.28 10.97
N ILE A 189 -5.66 -12.11 9.98
CA ILE A 189 -5.52 -11.71 8.57
C ILE A 189 -6.32 -10.45 8.28
N ARG A 190 -7.60 -10.39 8.68
CA ARG A 190 -8.48 -9.23 8.42
C ARG A 190 -8.01 -7.96 9.14
N SER A 191 -7.49 -8.06 10.36
CA SER A 191 -6.99 -6.90 11.12
C SER A 191 -5.79 -6.23 10.47
N SER A 192 -5.08 -6.95 9.59
CA SER A 192 -3.97 -6.39 8.81
C SER A 192 -4.39 -5.22 7.89
N HIS A 193 -5.66 -5.15 7.46
CA HIS A 193 -6.19 -4.00 6.72
C HIS A 193 -6.09 -2.73 7.56
N SER A 194 -6.72 -2.73 8.74
CA SER A 194 -6.71 -1.60 9.68
C SER A 194 -5.30 -1.22 10.12
N TRP A 195 -4.47 -2.22 10.40
CA TRP A 195 -3.05 -2.01 10.71
C TRP A 195 -2.35 -1.26 9.57
N PHE A 196 -2.41 -1.80 8.34
CA PHE A 196 -1.74 -1.20 7.19
C PHE A 196 -2.29 0.20 6.84
N MET A 197 -3.57 0.49 7.13
CA MET A 197 -4.14 1.83 6.96
C MET A 197 -3.62 2.86 7.96
N SER A 198 -3.18 2.42 9.13
CA SER A 198 -2.66 3.31 10.18
C SER A 198 -1.14 3.43 10.22
N THR A 199 -0.39 2.38 9.86
CA THR A 199 1.06 2.35 10.08
C THR A 199 1.83 3.33 9.17
N PRO A 200 1.73 3.27 7.83
CA PRO A 200 2.51 4.08 6.92
C PRO A 200 1.87 5.44 6.55
N ASN A 201 0.79 5.82 7.23
CA ASN A 201 0.03 7.05 6.99
C ASN A 201 0.00 7.92 8.25
N ILE A 202 -0.26 9.22 8.16
CA ILE A 202 -0.49 10.12 9.30
C ILE A 202 -1.87 10.74 9.16
N LEU A 203 -2.83 10.33 10.00
CA LEU A 203 -4.21 10.83 9.98
C LEU A 203 -4.83 10.79 8.57
N GLY A 204 -4.59 9.70 7.84
CA GLY A 204 -5.04 9.54 6.46
C GLY A 204 -4.15 10.20 5.39
N ARG A 205 -3.06 10.89 5.75
CA ARG A 205 -2.08 11.38 4.78
C ARG A 205 -1.03 10.32 4.53
N ARG A 206 -0.60 10.18 3.29
CA ARG A 206 0.44 9.22 2.91
C ARG A 206 1.81 9.66 3.44
N LEU A 207 2.51 8.81 4.17
CA LEU A 207 3.89 9.05 4.65
C LEU A 207 4.89 8.03 4.07
N HIS A 208 4.55 7.38 2.97
CA HIS A 208 5.39 6.34 2.41
C HIS A 208 5.41 6.40 0.88
N TYR A 209 6.52 5.97 0.27
CA TYR A 209 6.61 5.77 -1.17
C TYR A 209 6.97 4.31 -1.44
N GLN A 210 6.13 3.60 -2.19
CA GLN A 210 6.31 2.15 -2.46
C GLN A 210 6.57 1.35 -1.17
N SER A 211 5.78 1.60 -0.13
CA SER A 211 5.92 0.97 1.21
C SER A 211 7.23 1.26 1.97
N GLN A 212 8.06 2.18 1.50
CA GLN A 212 9.23 2.65 2.23
C GLN A 212 8.94 3.99 2.92
N ILE A 213 9.60 4.23 4.06
CA ILE A 213 9.60 5.54 4.73
C ILE A 213 10.09 6.67 3.79
N PRO A 214 9.87 7.94 4.11
CA PRO A 214 10.48 9.05 3.38
C PRO A 214 12.02 9.01 3.50
N GLN A 215 12.73 9.51 2.49
CA GLN A 215 14.21 9.62 2.54
C GLN A 215 14.69 10.78 3.41
N SER A 216 13.84 11.77 3.63
CA SER A 216 14.15 12.98 4.40
C SER A 216 12.86 13.64 4.91
N LEU A 217 12.99 14.59 5.83
CA LEU A 217 11.88 15.42 6.30
C LEU A 217 11.22 16.20 5.15
N ALA A 218 12.01 16.70 4.21
CA ALA A 218 11.49 17.37 3.01
C ALA A 218 10.65 16.41 2.14
N HIS A 219 11.13 15.18 1.94
CA HIS A 219 10.37 14.15 1.22
C HIS A 219 9.11 13.75 2.00
N ALA A 220 9.15 13.68 3.33
CA ALA A 220 7.97 13.41 4.16
C ALA A 220 6.87 14.46 3.96
N ARG A 221 7.25 15.75 3.96
CA ARG A 221 6.33 16.86 3.68
C ARG A 221 5.73 16.73 2.30
N GLN A 222 6.57 16.48 1.29
CA GLN A 222 6.10 16.28 -0.08
C GLN A 222 5.05 15.16 -0.14
N LEU A 223 5.32 13.98 0.44
CA LEU A 223 4.38 12.86 0.43
C LEU A 223 3.05 13.20 1.11
N MET A 224 3.07 13.90 2.25
CA MET A 224 1.85 14.32 2.95
C MET A 224 1.03 15.36 2.17
N HIS A 225 1.66 16.12 1.28
CA HIS A 225 0.98 17.10 0.42
C HIS A 225 0.59 16.54 -0.96
N MET A 226 1.21 15.44 -1.40
CA MET A 226 0.96 14.85 -2.71
C MET A 226 -0.44 14.25 -2.84
N ASP A 227 -1.06 13.80 -1.73
CA ASP A 227 -2.38 13.18 -1.79
C ASP A 227 -3.20 13.35 -0.50
N THR A 228 -4.38 13.96 -0.64
CA THR A 228 -5.35 14.16 0.43
C THR A 228 -6.60 13.30 0.28
N ARG A 229 -6.68 12.40 -0.72
CA ARG A 229 -7.88 11.63 -1.07
C ARG A 229 -7.89 10.20 -0.51
N SER A 230 -7.43 10.04 0.72
CA SER A 230 -7.57 8.76 1.44
C SER A 230 -9.01 8.57 1.95
N ALA A 231 -9.33 7.36 2.40
CA ALA A 231 -10.61 6.99 3.01
C ALA A 231 -10.86 7.70 4.33
N ARG A 232 -9.80 8.23 4.98
CA ARG A 232 -9.91 9.17 6.10
C ARG A 232 -9.96 10.62 5.60
N TRP A 233 -10.72 10.84 4.52
CA TRP A 233 -10.80 12.12 3.80
C TRP A 233 -11.08 13.32 4.71
N GLN A 234 -11.89 13.12 5.75
CA GLN A 234 -12.24 14.14 6.74
C GLN A 234 -11.00 14.67 7.48
N LEU A 235 -10.06 13.78 7.80
CA LEU A 235 -8.83 14.13 8.51
C LEU A 235 -7.70 14.57 7.58
N SER A 236 -7.69 14.11 6.32
CA SER A 236 -6.64 14.43 5.34
C SER A 236 -6.90 15.71 4.54
N PHE A 237 -8.12 16.27 4.58
CA PHE A 237 -8.45 17.52 3.88
C PHE A 237 -8.01 18.78 4.63
N GLU A 238 -7.98 18.75 5.96
CA GLU A 238 -7.49 19.87 6.76
C GLU A 238 -5.97 20.04 6.57
N PRO A 239 -5.41 21.25 6.74
CA PRO A 239 -3.97 21.41 6.85
C PRO A 239 -3.43 20.59 8.04
N PHE A 240 -2.29 19.93 7.86
CA PHE A 240 -1.61 19.25 8.95
C PHE A 240 -0.83 20.27 9.78
N LEU A 241 -1.12 20.34 11.08
CA LEU A 241 -0.60 21.34 12.03
C LEU A 241 -0.77 22.78 11.49
N PRO A 242 -2.01 23.27 11.37
CA PRO A 242 -2.30 24.59 10.78
C PRO A 242 -1.61 25.72 11.56
N ALA A 243 -0.84 26.55 10.85
CA ALA A 243 -0.04 27.64 11.44
C ALA A 243 -0.87 28.64 12.24
N ASP A 244 -2.11 28.86 11.82
CA ASP A 244 -3.08 29.82 12.37
C ASP A 244 -3.97 29.23 13.48
N ASP A 245 -3.94 27.92 13.70
CA ASP A 245 -4.74 27.24 14.73
C ASP A 245 -3.92 26.22 15.53
N LYS A 246 -3.23 26.73 16.54
CA LYS A 246 -2.43 25.91 17.47
C LYS A 246 -3.27 24.89 18.25
N ALA A 247 -4.55 25.16 18.51
CA ALA A 247 -5.41 24.23 19.24
C ALA A 247 -5.73 23.00 18.39
N THR A 248 -6.07 23.20 17.12
CA THR A 248 -6.22 22.12 16.15
C THR A 248 -4.91 21.38 15.94
N GLY A 249 -3.77 22.08 15.85
CA GLY A 249 -2.45 21.47 15.79
C GLY A 249 -2.17 20.54 16.98
N GLN A 250 -2.48 20.97 18.21
CA GLN A 250 -2.27 20.16 19.41
C GLN A 250 -3.13 18.89 19.39
N LYS A 251 -4.40 19.02 19.01
CA LYS A 251 -5.31 17.89 18.85
C LYS A 251 -4.82 16.91 17.78
N GLN A 252 -4.35 17.40 16.63
CA GLN A 252 -3.80 16.56 15.58
C GLN A 252 -2.55 15.82 16.07
N ARG A 253 -1.65 16.46 16.81
CA ARG A 253 -0.47 15.83 17.42
C ARG A 253 -0.84 14.67 18.35
N GLU A 254 -1.83 14.86 19.21
CA GLU A 254 -2.36 13.79 20.09
C GLU A 254 -2.98 12.64 19.30
N LEU A 255 -3.76 12.96 18.25
CA LEU A 255 -4.34 11.95 17.36
C LEU A 255 -3.27 11.14 16.62
N VAL A 256 -2.16 11.76 16.21
CA VAL A 256 -1.02 11.02 15.61
C VAL A 256 -0.47 10.02 16.61
N SER A 257 -0.19 10.42 17.85
CA SER A 257 0.31 9.51 18.88
C SER A 257 -0.63 8.32 19.09
N LEU A 258 -1.93 8.58 19.24
CA LEU A 258 -2.94 7.53 19.40
C LEU A 258 -3.03 6.59 18.17
N GLU A 259 -2.93 7.13 16.96
CA GLU A 259 -2.91 6.33 15.73
C GLU A 259 -1.71 5.37 15.71
N LYS A 260 -0.52 5.83 16.15
CA LYS A 260 0.70 5.02 16.19
C LYS A 260 0.72 4.00 17.32
N GLU A 261 0.22 4.36 18.49
CA GLU A 261 0.02 3.44 19.60
C GLU A 261 -0.93 2.31 19.20
N ASN A 262 -2.06 2.63 18.57
CA ASN A 262 -3.01 1.64 18.08
C ASN A 262 -2.42 0.74 16.99
N ALA A 263 -1.70 1.31 16.02
CA ALA A 263 -1.03 0.56 14.97
C ALA A 263 -0.02 -0.45 15.54
N SER A 264 0.80 0.01 16.49
CA SER A 264 1.81 -0.81 17.16
C SER A 264 1.16 -1.90 18.03
N PHE A 265 0.06 -1.56 18.72
CA PHE A 265 -0.72 -2.53 19.50
C PHE A 265 -1.29 -3.65 18.62
N ILE A 266 -1.84 -3.33 17.44
CA ILE A 266 -2.34 -4.36 16.52
C ILE A 266 -1.20 -5.29 16.10
N ALA A 267 -0.07 -4.74 15.65
CA ALA A 267 1.06 -5.55 15.20
C ALA A 267 1.60 -6.48 16.30
N HIS A 268 1.75 -5.95 17.50
CA HIS A 268 2.25 -6.69 18.66
C HIS A 268 1.27 -7.77 19.12
N SER A 269 -0.01 -7.41 19.28
CA SER A 269 -1.04 -8.33 19.76
C SER A 269 -1.29 -9.49 18.79
N GLU A 270 -1.31 -9.23 17.48
CA GLU A 270 -1.49 -10.27 16.48
C GLU A 270 -0.26 -11.19 16.38
N LEU A 271 0.96 -10.65 16.46
CA LEU A 271 2.17 -11.45 16.56
C LEU A 271 2.12 -12.39 17.78
N HIS A 272 1.79 -11.87 18.96
CA HIS A 272 1.68 -12.66 20.18
C HIS A 272 0.60 -13.74 20.09
N ARG A 273 -0.55 -13.42 19.46
CA ARG A 273 -1.63 -14.38 19.21
C ARG A 273 -1.16 -15.54 18.36
N LEU A 274 -0.45 -15.28 17.25
CA LEU A 274 0.07 -16.32 16.37
C LEU A 274 1.15 -17.17 17.05
N ILE A 275 2.03 -16.56 17.84
CA ILE A 275 3.03 -17.30 18.64
C ILE A 275 2.34 -18.27 19.60
N ALA A 276 1.30 -17.82 20.31
CA ALA A 276 0.57 -18.66 21.25
C ALA A 276 -0.20 -19.79 20.56
N MET A 277 -0.67 -19.57 19.34
CA MET A 277 -1.42 -20.55 18.55
C MET A 277 -0.53 -21.62 17.92
N LYS A 278 0.73 -21.31 17.59
CA LYS A 278 1.68 -22.18 16.89
C LYS A 278 1.69 -23.66 17.35
N PRO A 279 1.68 -24.00 18.65
CA PRO A 279 1.70 -25.40 19.10
C PRO A 279 0.47 -26.23 18.70
N THR A 280 -0.63 -25.57 18.32
CA THR A 280 -1.93 -26.20 18.01
C THR A 280 -2.24 -26.25 16.52
N VAL A 281 -1.32 -25.78 15.67
CA VAL A 281 -1.50 -25.69 14.21
C VAL A 281 -0.65 -26.75 13.53
N PHE A 282 -1.27 -27.53 12.64
CA PHE A 282 -0.54 -28.38 11.72
C PHE A 282 -0.36 -27.64 10.39
N ASP A 283 0.91 -27.36 10.04
CA ASP A 283 1.29 -26.55 8.89
C ASP A 283 2.36 -27.29 8.05
N PRO A 284 1.94 -28.20 7.15
CA PRO A 284 2.87 -29.03 6.39
C PRO A 284 3.65 -28.26 5.31
N HIS A 285 3.17 -27.07 4.93
CA HIS A 285 3.72 -26.28 3.82
C HIS A 285 4.35 -24.95 4.28
N GLY A 286 4.28 -24.61 5.56
CA GLY A 286 4.88 -23.41 6.13
C GLY A 286 4.06 -22.14 5.96
N TYR A 287 2.77 -22.22 5.61
CA TYR A 287 1.91 -21.03 5.41
C TYR A 287 1.56 -20.32 6.72
N PHE A 288 1.38 -21.06 7.82
CA PHE A 288 1.21 -20.47 9.14
C PHE A 288 2.51 -19.80 9.59
N GLU A 289 3.66 -20.44 9.35
CA GLU A 289 4.97 -19.81 9.62
C GLU A 289 5.19 -18.54 8.79
N GLN A 290 4.77 -18.51 7.53
CA GLN A 290 4.79 -17.29 6.70
C GLN A 290 3.89 -16.19 7.28
N ALA A 291 2.70 -16.53 7.78
CA ALA A 291 1.82 -15.55 8.43
C ALA A 291 2.45 -15.00 9.71
N LEU A 292 3.04 -15.88 10.54
CA LEU A 292 3.78 -15.48 11.72
C LEU A 292 4.96 -14.57 11.36
N ASP A 293 5.68 -14.89 10.30
CA ASP A 293 6.82 -14.10 9.83
C ASP A 293 6.40 -12.72 9.30
N ALA A 294 5.31 -12.66 8.53
CA ALA A 294 4.74 -11.41 8.06
C ALA A 294 4.39 -10.48 9.23
N TRP A 295 3.83 -11.01 10.33
CA TRP A 295 3.56 -10.22 11.54
C TRP A 295 4.81 -9.83 12.34
N LYS A 296 5.89 -10.62 12.30
CA LYS A 296 7.19 -10.19 12.85
C LYS A 296 7.74 -8.98 12.08
N ILE A 297 7.66 -9.02 10.75
CA ILE A 297 8.06 -7.90 9.89
C ILE A 297 7.12 -6.70 10.12
N ALA A 298 5.81 -6.93 10.23
CA ALA A 298 4.84 -5.88 10.55
C ALA A 298 5.14 -5.17 11.88
N ASN A 299 5.58 -5.90 12.90
CA ASN A 299 5.94 -5.34 14.19
C ASN A 299 7.13 -4.37 14.07
N ILE A 300 8.23 -4.77 13.43
CA ILE A 300 9.40 -3.88 13.25
C ILE A 300 9.13 -2.72 12.28
N TYR A 301 8.31 -2.97 11.25
CA TYR A 301 7.82 -1.95 10.33
C TYR A 301 6.97 -0.89 11.06
N SER A 302 6.18 -1.30 12.06
CA SER A 302 5.39 -0.40 12.91
C SER A 302 6.28 0.48 13.80
N GLU A 303 7.34 -0.07 14.37
CA GLU A 303 8.32 0.70 15.14
C GLU A 303 8.99 1.77 14.26
N MET A 304 9.45 1.37 13.07
CA MET A 304 10.08 2.28 12.08
C MET A 304 9.14 3.43 11.70
N PHE A 305 7.93 3.11 11.27
CA PHE A 305 6.98 4.16 10.85
C PHE A 305 6.46 5.01 12.01
N THR A 306 6.36 4.46 13.21
CA THR A 306 6.02 5.23 14.42
C THR A 306 7.09 6.28 14.71
N ALA A 307 8.36 5.87 14.76
CA ALA A 307 9.46 6.80 15.03
C ALA A 307 9.54 7.91 13.98
N VAL A 308 9.40 7.56 12.68
CA VAL A 308 9.38 8.54 11.58
C VAL A 308 8.17 9.47 11.67
N SER A 309 6.97 8.95 11.97
CA SER A 309 5.75 9.76 12.05
C SER A 309 5.79 10.77 13.20
N LEU A 310 6.23 10.32 14.38
CA LEU A 310 6.38 11.18 15.54
C LEU A 310 7.46 12.25 15.29
N SER A 311 8.63 11.87 14.77
CA SER A 311 9.70 12.81 14.46
C SER A 311 9.29 13.85 13.41
N THR A 312 8.52 13.44 12.38
CA THR A 312 7.96 14.35 11.37
C THR A 312 6.99 15.34 12.00
N THR A 313 6.09 14.85 12.86
CA THR A 313 5.09 15.67 13.56
C THR A 313 5.75 16.68 14.48
N GLU A 314 6.74 16.27 15.27
CA GLU A 314 7.51 17.14 16.15
C GLU A 314 8.29 18.23 15.38
N ALA A 315 8.92 17.86 14.27
CA ALA A 315 9.66 18.81 13.45
C ALA A 315 8.75 19.90 12.85
N ILE A 316 7.56 19.52 12.37
CA ILE A 316 6.57 20.48 11.84
C ILE A 316 5.99 21.32 12.99
N TRP A 317 5.66 20.71 14.13
CA TRP A 317 5.16 21.41 15.31
C TRP A 317 6.09 22.55 15.73
N LYS A 318 7.39 22.25 15.84
CA LYS A 318 8.41 23.23 16.21
C LYS A 318 8.45 24.39 15.22
N GLU A 319 8.46 24.11 13.92
CA GLU A 319 8.49 25.14 12.87
C GLU A 319 7.27 26.07 12.93
N GLN A 320 6.08 25.51 13.20
CA GLN A 320 4.83 26.28 13.17
C GLN A 320 4.59 27.08 14.46
N TYR A 321 4.99 26.55 15.63
CA TYR A 321 4.53 27.08 16.91
C TYR A 321 5.62 27.47 17.91
N GLU A 322 6.89 27.15 17.65
CA GLU A 322 8.01 27.49 18.53
C GLU A 322 8.90 28.54 17.86
N SER A 323 9.29 29.58 18.61
CA SER A 323 10.17 30.62 18.09
C SER A 323 11.53 30.04 17.71
N THR A 324 11.91 30.15 16.44
CA THR A 324 13.18 29.67 15.87
C THR A 324 14.36 30.52 16.31
N ASN A 325 14.81 30.35 17.56
CA ASN A 325 16.15 30.79 17.95
C ASN A 325 17.22 29.83 17.40
N GLY A 326 17.37 29.78 16.06
CA GLY A 326 18.52 29.29 15.26
C GLY A 326 19.25 27.99 15.65
N SER A 327 18.77 27.22 16.62
CA SER A 327 19.45 26.11 17.26
C SER A 327 18.61 24.84 17.15
N THR A 328 19.28 23.74 16.79
CA THR A 328 18.71 22.40 16.86
C THR A 328 18.23 22.17 18.30
N SER A 329 16.96 21.82 18.48
CA SER A 329 16.44 21.62 19.84
C SER A 329 16.95 20.29 20.38
N ASN A 330 17.13 20.20 21.70
CA ASN A 330 17.47 18.94 22.38
C ASN A 330 16.50 17.80 22.01
N GLN A 331 15.24 18.13 21.72
CA GLN A 331 14.24 17.17 21.26
C GLN A 331 14.53 16.61 19.86
N GLN A 332 14.96 17.44 18.90
CA GLN A 332 15.33 16.96 17.56
C GLN A 332 16.57 16.07 17.59
N LEU A 333 17.57 16.41 18.41
CA LEU A 333 18.75 15.56 18.62
C LEU A 333 18.37 14.22 19.27
N LYS A 334 17.43 14.24 20.22
CA LYS A 334 16.89 13.01 20.81
C LYS A 334 16.20 12.13 19.76
N SER A 335 15.29 12.69 18.97
CA SER A 335 14.61 11.95 17.88
C SER A 335 15.59 11.41 16.84
N GLN A 336 16.61 12.19 16.46
CA GLN A 336 17.68 11.73 15.57
C GLN A 336 18.39 10.50 16.15
N ASN A 337 18.83 10.55 17.41
CA ASN A 337 19.52 9.43 18.05
C ASN A 337 18.62 8.18 18.16
N GLU A 338 17.34 8.35 18.49
CA GLU A 338 16.38 7.24 18.55
C GLU A 338 16.21 6.55 17.19
N LEU A 339 16.15 7.33 16.10
CA LEU A 339 16.07 6.80 14.74
C LEU A 339 17.35 6.07 14.31
N LEU A 340 18.52 6.58 14.70
CA LEU A 340 19.80 5.91 14.41
C LEU A 340 19.94 4.58 15.14
N ILE A 341 19.54 4.51 16.42
CA ILE A 341 19.48 3.25 17.18
C ILE A 341 18.52 2.27 16.50
N LEU A 342 17.38 2.76 16.00
CA LEU A 342 16.43 1.93 15.29
C LEU A 342 16.98 1.46 13.93
N ALA A 343 17.76 2.28 13.22
CA ALA A 343 18.44 1.88 11.99
C ALA A 343 19.40 0.71 12.24
N ASP A 344 20.21 0.76 13.31
CA ASP A 344 21.07 -0.35 13.71
C ASP A 344 20.26 -1.61 14.01
N LYS A 345 19.12 -1.47 14.70
CA LYS A 345 18.20 -2.58 14.98
C LYS A 345 17.62 -3.19 13.69
N LEU A 346 17.24 -2.37 12.70
CA LEU A 346 16.74 -2.83 11.40
C LEU A 346 17.81 -3.61 10.63
N ASP A 347 19.04 -3.11 10.62
CA ASP A 347 20.17 -3.77 9.96
C ASP A 347 20.45 -5.14 10.59
N HIS A 348 20.53 -5.22 11.92
CA HIS A 348 20.68 -6.48 12.64
C HIS A 348 19.51 -7.44 12.38
N PHE A 349 18.27 -6.94 12.36
CA PHE A 349 17.09 -7.74 12.07
C PHE A 349 17.18 -8.36 10.66
N CYS A 350 17.57 -7.58 9.65
CA CYS A 350 17.71 -8.05 8.29
C CYS A 350 18.88 -9.05 8.13
N GLN A 351 20.04 -8.75 8.74
CA GLN A 351 21.20 -9.65 8.71
C GLN A 351 20.94 -10.98 9.40
N SER A 352 20.16 -11.00 10.49
CA SER A 352 19.81 -12.23 11.21
C SER A 352 18.99 -13.22 10.38
N ARG A 353 18.37 -12.76 9.29
CA ARG A 353 17.44 -13.56 8.47
C ARG A 353 18.11 -14.32 7.32
N ASN A 354 19.36 -14.01 6.96
CA ASN A 354 20.35 -14.76 6.14
C ASN A 354 19.90 -15.74 5.03
N ALA A 355 18.67 -15.65 4.52
CA ALA A 355 18.18 -16.48 3.43
C ALA A 355 18.41 -15.74 2.09
N PRO A 356 19.03 -16.38 1.08
CA PRO A 356 19.23 -15.80 -0.25
C PRO A 356 17.94 -15.30 -0.93
N THR A 357 16.79 -15.75 -0.46
CA THR A 357 15.45 -15.40 -0.93
C THR A 357 14.93 -14.05 -0.42
N GLU A 358 15.59 -13.41 0.55
CA GLU A 358 15.12 -12.17 1.19
C GLU A 358 15.95 -10.92 0.86
N LEU A 359 16.65 -10.89 -0.28
CA LEU A 359 17.45 -9.73 -0.74
C LEU A 359 16.66 -8.41 -0.80
N THR A 360 15.33 -8.48 -0.85
CA THR A 360 14.43 -7.33 -0.99
C THR A 360 13.90 -6.83 0.36
N LEU A 361 14.04 -7.60 1.44
CA LEU A 361 13.63 -7.17 2.78
C LEU A 361 14.47 -5.99 3.30
N PRO A 362 15.82 -5.95 3.13
CA PRO A 362 16.62 -4.77 3.46
C PRO A 362 16.22 -3.52 2.66
N LEU A 363 15.59 -3.67 1.49
CA LEU A 363 15.05 -2.53 0.75
C LEU A 363 13.76 -2.02 1.41
N LEU A 364 12.87 -2.92 1.85
CA LEU A 364 11.63 -2.55 2.53
C LEU A 364 11.91 -1.91 3.89
N LEU A 365 12.83 -2.50 4.65
CA LEU A 365 13.27 -2.10 5.99
C LEU A 365 14.67 -1.43 5.93
N SER A 366 14.83 -0.46 5.04
CA SER A 366 16.15 0.14 4.78
C SER A 366 16.67 0.96 5.97
N ALA A 367 17.69 0.40 6.63
CA ALA A 367 18.43 1.06 7.70
C ALA A 367 19.14 2.34 7.19
N GLU A 368 19.76 2.27 6.01
CA GLU A 368 20.37 3.43 5.33
C GLU A 368 19.36 4.57 5.16
N ARG A 369 18.18 4.26 4.62
CA ARG A 369 17.13 5.26 4.42
C ARG A 369 16.61 5.85 5.72
N LEU A 370 16.55 5.06 6.79
CA LEU A 370 16.16 5.55 8.12
C LEU A 370 17.24 6.47 8.71
N ALA A 371 18.51 6.15 8.51
CA ALA A 371 19.63 7.00 8.91
C ALA A 371 19.63 8.33 8.14
N ASP A 372 19.44 8.30 6.81
CA ASP A 372 19.30 9.50 5.98
C ASP A 372 18.16 10.40 6.47
N PHE A 373 17.00 9.79 6.77
CA PHE A 373 15.87 10.50 7.35
C PHE A 373 16.24 11.13 8.70
N ALA A 374 16.93 10.40 9.58
CA ALA A 374 17.37 10.89 10.88
C ALA A 374 18.31 12.10 10.77
N TYR A 375 19.29 12.04 9.86
CA TYR A 375 20.19 13.17 9.60
C TYR A 375 19.46 14.39 9.05
N SER A 376 18.42 14.19 8.24
CA SER A 376 17.62 15.29 7.70
C SER A 376 16.85 16.10 8.75
N LEU A 377 16.66 15.59 9.97
CA LEU A 377 15.96 16.32 11.05
C LEU A 377 16.74 17.51 11.60
N THR A 378 18.07 17.52 11.43
CA THR A 378 18.96 18.52 12.01
C THR A 378 19.66 19.39 10.97
N ILE A 379 19.52 19.05 9.68
CA ILE A 379 19.98 19.89 8.57
C ILE A 379 19.02 21.08 8.47
N SER A 380 19.56 22.29 8.63
CA SER A 380 18.78 23.52 8.39
C SER A 380 18.45 23.62 6.88
N PRO A 381 17.23 24.01 6.51
CA PRO A 381 16.84 24.19 5.11
C PRO A 381 17.68 25.26 4.40
#